data_AF-A0A0P0XTB0-F1
#
_entry.id   AF-A0A0P0XTB0-F1
#
_cell.length_a   1.000
_cell.length_b   1.000
_cell.length_c   1.000
_cell.angle_alpha   90.00
_cell.angle_beta   90.00
_cell.angle_gamma   90.00
#
_symmetry.space_group_name_H-M   'P 1'
#
loop_
_entity.id
_entity.type
_entity.pdbx_description
1 polymer ?
#
loop_
_entity_poly.entity_id
_entity_poly.type
_entity_poly.pdbx_seq_one_letter_code
_entity_poly.pdbx_strand_id
1 'polypeptide(L)'
;MMDLQAILLQSFLAENKNVELLLHAFSGVKPERLVQGLSPRYCALSLVVEPNMYPEINVLIVDLHRRHISTFLVSNAQFPDKIKTLKPINHLYVSVDAATKETLKTVDRLLFSEFRERFLDSLKSLHHKDQ
;
A
#
# COMPACT_ATOMS: atom_id res chain seq x y z
N MET A 1 20.48 14.66 11.14
CA MET A 1 19.50 15.08 10.12
C MET A 1 18.53 13.91 9.97
N MET A 2 17.22 14.10 10.19
CA MET A 2 16.26 13.00 9.97
C MET A 2 16.18 12.70 8.47
N ASP A 3 16.20 11.43 8.10
CA ASP A 3 16.00 10.98 6.73
C ASP A 3 14.59 11.38 6.24
N LEU A 4 14.45 11.72 4.96
CA LEU A 4 13.19 12.11 4.33
C LEU A 4 12.09 11.06 4.54
N GLN A 5 12.46 9.78 4.58
CA GLN A 5 11.55 8.67 4.89
C GLN A 5 10.96 8.75 6.30
N ALA A 6 11.82 9.03 7.27
CA ALA A 6 11.40 9.17 8.66
C ALA A 6 10.45 10.36 8.81
N ILE A 7 10.72 11.47 8.11
CA ILE A 7 9.85 12.64 8.07
C ILE A 7 8.50 12.27 7.45
N LEU A 8 8.49 11.60 6.30
CA LEU A 8 7.24 11.23 5.63
C LEU A 8 6.38 10.31 6.49
N LEU A 9 6.96 9.25 7.07
CA LEU A 9 6.21 8.36 7.95
C LEU A 9 5.72 9.06 9.22
N GLN A 10 6.53 9.95 9.81
CA GLN A 10 6.08 10.78 10.93
C GLN A 10 4.90 11.67 10.53
N SER A 11 4.94 12.29 9.35
CA SER A 11 3.83 13.08 8.82
C SER A 11 2.58 12.24 8.64
N PHE A 12 2.67 11.04 8.04
CA PHE A 12 1.51 10.15 7.89
C PHE A 12 0.90 9.74 9.23
N LEU A 13 1.73 9.37 10.22
CA LEU A 13 1.25 9.01 11.56
C LEU A 13 0.63 10.21 12.29
N ALA A 14 1.19 11.42 12.10
CA ALA A 14 0.66 12.65 12.65
C ALA A 14 -0.67 13.05 12.00
N GLU A 15 -0.79 12.92 10.68
CA GLU A 15 -2.04 13.14 9.94
C GLU A 15 -3.13 12.18 10.39
N ASN A 16 -2.82 10.88 10.50
CA ASN A 16 -3.76 9.90 11.03
C ASN A 16 -4.23 10.29 12.43
N LYS A 17 -3.29 10.66 13.32
CA LYS A 17 -3.62 11.13 14.67
C LYS A 17 -4.52 12.37 14.66
N ASN A 18 -4.28 13.32 13.76
CA ASN A 18 -5.10 14.53 13.65
C ASN A 18 -6.52 14.21 13.21
N VAL A 19 -6.70 13.32 12.22
CA VAL A 19 -8.03 12.85 11.78
C VAL A 19 -8.76 12.18 12.94
N GLU A 20 -8.11 11.27 13.65
CA GLU A 20 -8.69 10.59 14.82
C GLU A 20 -9.08 11.60 15.92
N LEU A 21 -8.23 12.59 16.22
CA LEU A 21 -8.54 13.62 17.21
C LEU A 21 -9.75 14.48 16.84
N LEU A 22 -10.01 14.72 15.54
CA LEU A 22 -11.23 15.40 15.09
C LEU A 22 -12.49 14.58 15.40
N LEU A 23 -12.39 13.25 15.42
CA LEU A 23 -13.52 12.37 15.74
C LEU A 23 -14.02 12.51 17.18
N HIS A 24 -13.18 12.98 18.12
CA HIS A 24 -13.58 13.25 19.51
C HIS A 24 -14.80 14.18 19.62
N ALA A 25 -14.99 15.10 18.67
CA ALA A 25 -16.09 16.06 18.71
C ALA A 25 -17.46 15.45 18.34
N PHE A 26 -17.51 14.21 17.86
CA PHE A 26 -18.75 13.58 17.39
C PHE A 26 -19.39 12.70 18.47
N SER A 27 -20.67 12.97 18.77
CA SER A 27 -21.42 12.30 19.86
C SER A 27 -21.59 10.79 19.72
N GLY A 28 -21.41 10.23 18.52
CA GLY A 28 -21.51 8.79 18.26
C GLY A 28 -20.21 8.00 18.47
N VAL A 29 -19.09 8.67 18.74
CA VAL A 29 -17.78 8.02 18.84
C VAL A 29 -17.60 7.40 20.23
N LYS A 30 -17.33 6.09 20.24
CA LYS A 30 -17.03 5.36 21.48
C LYS A 30 -15.60 5.70 21.93
N PRO A 31 -15.38 6.18 23.17
CA PRO A 31 -14.05 6.55 23.65
C PRO A 31 -13.02 5.42 23.49
N GLU A 32 -13.42 4.16 23.71
CA GLU A 32 -12.51 3.02 23.59
C GLU A 32 -12.07 2.79 22.13
N ARG A 33 -12.95 3.08 21.16
CA ARG A 33 -12.64 2.98 19.73
C ARG A 33 -11.74 4.11 19.27
N LEU A 34 -11.93 5.32 19.79
CA LEU A 34 -11.05 6.45 19.51
C LEU A 34 -9.63 6.18 20.01
N VAL A 35 -9.48 5.67 21.24
CA VAL A 35 -8.16 5.28 21.77
C VAL A 35 -7.49 4.21 20.91
N GLN A 36 -8.25 3.26 20.37
CA GLN A 36 -7.74 2.27 19.41
C GLN A 36 -7.28 2.91 18.10
N GLY A 37 -8.04 3.87 17.54
CA GLY A 37 -7.69 4.58 16.31
C GLY A 37 -6.40 5.38 16.42
N LEU A 38 -6.12 5.95 17.60
CA LEU A 38 -4.88 6.68 17.91
C LEU A 38 -3.62 5.80 17.96
N SER A 39 -3.76 4.47 17.95
CA SER A 39 -2.66 3.51 17.95
C SER A 39 -2.81 2.52 16.77
N PRO A 40 -2.45 2.94 15.54
CA PRO A 40 -2.66 2.13 14.36
C PRO A 40 -1.84 0.83 14.41
N ARG A 41 -2.50 -0.30 14.16
CA ARG A 41 -1.86 -1.63 14.05
C ARG A 41 -1.69 -2.10 12.62
N TYR A 42 -2.35 -1.43 11.68
CA TYR A 42 -2.42 -1.79 10.28
C TYR A 42 -2.17 -0.55 9.41
N CYS A 43 -1.41 -0.69 8.34
CA CYS A 43 -1.20 0.34 7.35
C CYS A 43 -1.55 -0.20 5.96
N ALA A 44 -2.55 0.42 5.31
CA ALA A 44 -2.94 0.10 3.94
C ALA A 44 -2.22 1.04 2.96
N LEU A 45 -1.27 0.49 2.22
CA LEU A 45 -0.52 1.14 1.16
C LEU A 45 -1.29 0.94 -0.16
N SER A 46 -2.34 1.74 -0.37
CA SER A 46 -3.26 1.57 -1.51
C SER A 46 -3.82 2.88 -2.09
N LEU A 47 -3.51 4.05 -1.50
CA LEU A 47 -4.12 5.32 -1.91
C LEU A 47 -3.56 5.89 -3.23
N VAL A 48 -2.32 5.52 -3.58
CA VAL A 48 -1.63 6.01 -4.78
C VAL A 48 -1.64 4.91 -5.84
N VAL A 49 -1.86 5.31 -7.10
CA VAL A 49 -2.12 4.45 -8.28
C VAL A 49 -1.17 3.27 -8.42
N GLU A 50 0.08 3.39 -7.97
CA GLU A 50 0.96 2.25 -7.72
C GLU A 50 1.91 2.57 -6.55
N PRO A 51 1.72 1.98 -5.35
CA PRO A 51 2.64 2.17 -4.22
C PRO A 51 4.09 1.79 -4.57
N ASN A 52 4.25 0.86 -5.51
CA ASN A 52 5.53 0.41 -6.07
C ASN A 52 6.29 1.52 -6.84
N MET A 53 5.62 2.59 -7.24
CA MET A 53 6.26 3.76 -7.86
C MET A 53 7.00 4.62 -6.84
N TYR A 54 6.71 4.47 -5.54
CA TYR A 54 7.46 5.14 -4.50
C TYR A 54 8.87 4.51 -4.37
N PRO A 55 9.96 5.25 -4.63
CA PRO A 55 11.31 4.67 -4.68
C PRO A 55 11.71 3.95 -3.39
N GLU A 56 11.23 4.45 -2.26
CA GLU A 56 11.63 4.02 -0.92
C GLU A 56 10.58 3.13 -0.24
N ILE A 57 9.70 2.50 -1.02
CA ILE A 57 8.62 1.63 -0.50
C ILE A 57 9.14 0.54 0.44
N ASN A 58 10.31 -0.02 0.15
CA ASN A 58 10.93 -1.04 0.98
C ASN A 58 11.41 -0.50 2.33
N VAL A 59 11.94 0.73 2.36
CA VAL A 59 12.36 1.39 3.60
C VAL A 59 11.14 1.68 4.46
N LEU A 60 10.06 2.18 3.86
CA LEU A 60 8.78 2.42 4.52
C LEU A 60 8.21 1.14 5.14
N ILE A 61 8.14 0.04 4.38
CA ILE A 61 7.64 -1.25 4.88
C ILE A 61 8.43 -1.72 6.11
N VAL A 62 9.77 -1.67 6.03
CA VAL A 62 10.64 -2.09 7.14
C VAL A 62 10.43 -1.22 8.38
N ASP A 63 10.30 0.11 8.24
CA ASP A 63 10.08 0.97 9.42
C ASP A 63 8.68 0.79 10.03
N LEU A 64 7.64 0.55 9.21
CA LEU A 64 6.30 0.19 9.70
C LEU A 64 6.33 -1.12 10.49
N HIS A 65 7.01 -2.14 9.98
CA HIS A 65 7.16 -3.44 10.67
C HIS A 65 7.93 -3.31 11.98
N ARG A 66 9.00 -2.49 12.01
CA ARG A 66 9.76 -2.19 13.23
C ARG A 66 8.90 -1.54 14.32
N ARG A 67 7.83 -0.85 13.94
CA ARG A 67 6.83 -0.24 14.84
C ARG A 67 5.66 -1.18 15.15
N HIS A 68 5.73 -2.45 14.76
CA HIS A 68 4.66 -3.44 14.88
C HIS A 68 3.37 -3.06 14.15
N ILE A 69 3.48 -2.31 13.04
CA ILE A 69 2.36 -1.98 12.17
C ILE A 69 2.40 -2.97 11.00
N SER A 70 1.37 -3.81 10.89
CA SER A 70 1.26 -4.76 9.78
C SER A 70 0.84 -4.05 8.49
N THR A 71 1.46 -4.40 7.37
CA THR A 71 1.28 -3.69 6.10
C THR A 71 0.49 -4.50 5.08
N PHE A 72 -0.41 -3.80 4.39
CA PHE A 72 -1.20 -4.30 3.27
C PHE A 72 -0.83 -3.46 2.06
N LEU A 73 -0.40 -4.06 0.95
CA LEU A 73 -0.10 -3.32 -0.27
C LEU A 73 -0.98 -3.82 -1.40
N VAL A 74 -1.56 -2.89 -2.16
CA VAL A 74 -2.36 -3.18 -3.34
C VAL A 74 -1.58 -2.74 -4.57
N SER A 75 -1.49 -3.61 -5.58
CA SER A 75 -0.88 -3.30 -6.88
C SER A 75 -1.83 -3.65 -8.03
N ASN A 76 -1.88 -2.81 -9.05
CA ASN A 76 -2.48 -3.05 -10.35
C ASN A 76 -1.64 -3.97 -11.26
N ALA A 77 -0.60 -4.61 -10.70
CA ALA A 77 0.26 -5.58 -11.38
C ALA A 77 0.96 -5.05 -12.65
N GLN A 78 1.19 -3.74 -12.73
CA GLN A 78 1.93 -3.17 -13.85
C GLN A 78 3.44 -3.26 -13.65
N PHE A 79 4.00 -3.26 -12.44
CA PHE A 79 5.46 -3.18 -12.25
C PHE A 79 6.07 -4.52 -11.76
N PRO A 80 6.28 -5.52 -12.64
CA PRO A 80 6.74 -6.86 -12.23
C PRO A 80 8.07 -6.81 -11.49
N ASP A 81 9.03 -6.00 -11.94
CA ASP A 81 10.34 -5.90 -11.29
C ASP A 81 10.27 -5.27 -9.90
N LYS A 82 9.29 -4.38 -9.66
CA LYS A 82 9.04 -3.84 -8.31
C LYS A 82 8.45 -4.92 -7.39
N ILE A 83 7.53 -5.75 -7.89
CA ILE A 83 6.99 -6.89 -7.13
C ILE A 83 8.11 -7.87 -6.76
N LYS A 84 9.01 -8.20 -7.69
CA LYS A 84 10.18 -9.06 -7.44
C LYS A 84 11.08 -8.51 -6.33
N THR A 85 11.35 -7.21 -6.36
CA THR A 85 12.30 -6.53 -5.45
C THR A 85 11.66 -6.04 -4.14
N LEU A 86 10.33 -6.11 -4.01
CA LEU A 86 9.62 -5.71 -2.80
C LEU A 86 10.08 -6.56 -1.61
N LYS A 87 10.32 -5.96 -0.45
CA LYS A 87 10.59 -6.68 0.81
C LYS A 87 9.34 -7.45 1.26
N PRO A 88 9.48 -8.45 2.14
CA PRO A 88 8.33 -9.13 2.74
C PRO A 88 7.31 -8.15 3.30
N ILE A 89 6.04 -8.42 3.02
CA ILE A 89 4.88 -7.64 3.44
C ILE A 89 3.85 -8.60 4.01
N ASN A 90 3.06 -8.17 5.01
CA ASN A 90 2.11 -9.07 5.65
C ASN A 90 1.04 -9.56 4.66
N HIS A 91 0.53 -8.66 3.82
CA HIS A 91 -0.40 -9.01 2.75
C HIS A 91 -0.17 -8.20 1.48
N LEU A 92 0.09 -8.91 0.37
CA LEU A 92 0.22 -8.34 -0.96
C LEU A 92 -1.00 -8.70 -1.81
N TYR A 93 -1.73 -7.68 -2.27
CA TYR A 93 -2.89 -7.82 -3.14
C TYR A 93 -2.56 -7.37 -4.55
N VAL A 94 -3.11 -8.09 -5.52
CA VAL A 94 -3.16 -7.63 -6.91
C VAL A 94 -4.61 -7.40 -7.32
N SER A 95 -4.89 -6.20 -7.82
CA SER A 95 -6.18 -5.86 -8.41
C SER A 95 -6.30 -6.53 -9.78
N VAL A 96 -7.42 -7.21 -10.00
CA VAL A 96 -7.77 -7.85 -11.28
C VAL A 96 -9.15 -7.37 -11.67
N ASP A 97 -9.18 -6.26 -12.38
CA ASP A 97 -10.42 -5.52 -12.64
C ASP A 97 -11.17 -6.02 -13.89
N ALA A 98 -10.56 -6.90 -14.67
CA ALA A 98 -11.16 -7.47 -15.87
C ALA A 98 -10.60 -8.86 -16.24
N ALA A 99 -11.42 -9.65 -16.95
CA ALA A 99 -11.08 -11.04 -17.31
C ALA A 99 -10.45 -11.19 -18.72
N THR A 100 -10.59 -10.21 -19.61
CA THR A 100 -10.05 -10.27 -20.99
C THR A 100 -9.11 -9.11 -21.27
N LYS A 101 -8.27 -9.25 -22.31
CA LYS A 101 -7.32 -8.20 -22.71
C LYS A 101 -8.05 -6.90 -23.07
N GLU A 102 -9.18 -7.01 -23.75
CA GLU A 102 -9.99 -5.91 -24.25
C GLU A 102 -10.67 -5.18 -23.09
N THR A 103 -11.25 -5.94 -22.16
CA THR A 103 -11.92 -5.38 -20.97
C THR A 103 -10.91 -4.75 -20.02
N LEU A 104 -9.74 -5.38 -19.81
CA LEU A 104 -8.67 -4.84 -18.99
C LEU A 104 -8.16 -3.49 -19.53
N LYS A 105 -7.97 -3.38 -20.85
CA LYS A 105 -7.56 -2.14 -21.48
C LYS A 105 -8.57 -1.00 -21.27
N THR A 106 -9.87 -1.32 -21.37
CA THR A 106 -10.94 -0.32 -21.25
C THR A 106 -11.17 0.12 -19.80
N VAL A 107 -11.15 -0.82 -18.85
CA VAL A 107 -11.43 -0.56 -17.43
C VAL A 107 -10.26 0.18 -16.78
N ASP A 108 -9.04 -0.33 -16.92
CA ASP A 108 -7.90 0.13 -16.10
C ASP A 108 -7.14 1.31 -16.70
N ARG A 109 -7.45 1.69 -17.96
CA ARG A 109 -6.80 2.79 -18.68
C ARG A 109 -5.26 2.72 -18.55
N LEU A 110 -4.71 1.52 -18.74
CA LEU A 110 -3.33 1.19 -18.42
C LEU A 110 -2.34 1.99 -19.28
N LEU A 111 -1.27 2.46 -18.63
CA LEU A 111 -0.27 3.36 -19.23
C LEU A 111 0.59 2.69 -20.31
N PHE A 112 0.77 1.38 -20.22
CA PHE A 112 1.73 0.63 -21.04
C PHE A 112 1.01 -0.14 -22.15
N SER A 113 1.61 -0.20 -23.34
CA SER A 113 1.01 -0.89 -24.48
C SER A 113 0.99 -2.42 -24.31
N GLU A 114 2.01 -2.93 -23.60
CA GLU A 114 2.30 -4.29 -23.21
C GLU A 114 1.74 -4.64 -21.81
N PHE A 115 0.67 -3.95 -21.41
CA PHE A 115 0.05 -4.07 -20.09
C PHE A 115 -0.31 -5.51 -19.71
N ARG A 116 -0.68 -6.35 -20.69
CA ARG A 116 -1.07 -7.74 -20.46
C ARG A 116 0.14 -8.59 -20.11
N GLU A 117 1.23 -8.42 -20.85
CA GLU A 117 2.49 -9.12 -20.62
C GLU A 117 3.04 -8.74 -19.24
N ARG A 118 3.04 -7.45 -18.91
CA ARG A 118 3.44 -6.94 -17.58
C ARG A 118 2.56 -7.49 -16.46
N PHE A 119 1.25 -7.56 -16.66
CA PHE A 119 0.32 -8.18 -15.71
C PHE A 119 0.65 -9.65 -15.47
N LEU A 120 0.82 -10.45 -16.53
CA LEU A 120 1.18 -11.86 -16.42
C LEU A 120 2.54 -12.05 -15.74
N ASP A 121 3.53 -11.21 -16.04
CA ASP A 121 4.85 -11.27 -15.41
C ASP A 121 4.81 -10.84 -13.93
N SER A 122 3.91 -9.94 -13.56
CA SER A 122 3.65 -9.58 -12.16
C SER A 122 3.06 -10.76 -11.40
N LEU A 123 2.10 -11.49 -11.99
CA LEU A 123 1.55 -12.71 -11.40
C LEU A 123 2.60 -13.82 -11.24
N LYS A 124 3.48 -14.01 -12.23
CA LYS A 124 4.64 -14.91 -12.09
C LYS A 124 5.57 -14.45 -10.96
N SER A 125 5.81 -13.15 -10.86
CA SER A 125 6.67 -12.58 -9.82
C SER A 125 6.09 -12.78 -8.42
N LEU A 126 4.77 -12.73 -8.27
CA LEU A 126 4.09 -13.10 -7.02
C LEU A 126 4.28 -14.57 -6.67
N HIS A 127 4.15 -15.47 -7.66
CA HIS A 127 4.33 -16.90 -7.44
C HIS A 127 5.73 -17.26 -6.92
N HIS A 128 6.76 -16.55 -7.38
CA HIS A 128 8.14 -16.75 -6.95
C HIS A 128 8.53 -15.95 -5.69
N LYS A 129 7.59 -15.21 -5.10
CA LYS A 129 7.89 -14.32 -3.98
C LYS A 129 7.90 -15.12 -2.68
N ASP A 130 9.08 -15.24 -2.06
CA ASP A 130 9.18 -15.73 -0.68
C ASP A 130 8.54 -14.69 0.24
N GLN A 131 7.37 -15.02 0.79
CA GLN A 131 6.66 -14.24 1.82
C GLN A 131 6.62 -15.03 3.11
#